data_AF-A0A376ZGI0-F1
#
_entry.id   AF-A0A376ZGI0-F1
#
_cell.length_a   1.000
_cell.length_b   1.000
_cell.length_c   1.000
_cell.angle_alpha   90.00
_cell.angle_beta   90.00
_cell.angle_gamma   90.00
#
_symmetry.space_group_name_H-M   'P 1'
#
loop_
_entity.id
_entity.type
_entity.pdbx_description
1 polymer ?
#
loop_
_entity_poly.entity_id
_entity_poly.type
_entity_poly.pdbx_seq_one_letter_code
_entity_poly.pdbx_strand_id
1 'polypeptide(L)'
;MAQVAIITASDSGIGKECALLLAQQGFDIGITWHSDEEGAKDTAREVVSHGVRAEIVQLDLGKLPEGAQALEKLIQRLGRIDVLVNNAGAMTKAPFLDMAFDEWRKILPLMSMVHFMLTNCGPPDGETRAGRSHHQHYVGT
;
A
#
# COMPACT_ATOMS: atom_id res chain seq x y z
N MET A 1 -18.77 -10.67 4.29
CA MET A 1 -17.36 -10.89 3.91
C MET A 1 -16.55 -9.77 4.52
N ALA A 2 -15.35 -10.05 5.06
CA ALA A 2 -14.45 -9.02 5.56
C ALA A 2 -13.98 -8.11 4.42
N GLN A 3 -13.81 -6.82 4.69
CA GLN A 3 -13.24 -5.88 3.72
C GLN A 3 -11.73 -6.10 3.62
N VAL A 4 -11.13 -5.80 2.48
CA VAL A 4 -9.69 -5.97 2.23
C VAL A 4 -9.01 -4.64 2.01
N ALA A 5 -7.92 -4.39 2.72
CA ALA A 5 -7.03 -3.26 2.49
C ALA A 5 -5.64 -3.73 2.06
N ILE A 6 -5.09 -3.14 1.00
CA ILE A 6 -3.67 -3.34 0.62
C ILE A 6 -2.91 -2.05 0.94
N ILE A 7 -1.80 -2.16 1.65
CA ILE A 7 -0.95 -1.03 2.01
C ILE A 7 0.44 -1.27 1.42
N THR A 8 0.90 -0.37 0.55
CA THR A 8 2.23 -0.51 -0.06
C THR A 8 3.35 -0.05 0.87
N ALA A 9 4.50 -0.72 0.85
CA ALA A 9 5.63 -0.45 1.75
C ALA A 9 5.21 -0.43 3.24
N SER A 10 4.48 -1.46 3.65
CA SER A 10 3.94 -1.62 5.02
C SER A 10 4.74 -2.61 5.87
N ASP A 11 5.96 -2.96 5.44
CA ASP A 11 6.95 -3.65 6.26
C ASP A 11 7.39 -2.84 7.50
N SER A 12 7.22 -1.51 7.48
CA SER A 12 7.67 -0.64 8.57
C SER A 12 6.95 0.72 8.60
N GLY A 13 7.27 1.52 9.63
CA GLY A 13 6.88 2.93 9.74
C GLY A 13 5.37 3.19 9.64
N ILE A 14 5.00 4.26 8.92
CA ILE A 14 3.59 4.68 8.78
C ILE A 14 2.75 3.61 8.07
N GLY A 15 3.33 2.91 7.09
CA GLY A 15 2.64 1.84 6.38
C GLY A 15 2.23 0.70 7.31
N LYS A 16 3.12 0.29 8.22
CA LYS A 16 2.82 -0.69 9.26
C LYS A 16 1.70 -0.22 10.18
N GLU A 17 1.80 1.00 10.72
CA GLU A 17 0.75 1.54 11.61
C GLU A 17 -0.61 1.62 10.93
N CYS A 18 -0.65 2.01 9.65
CA CYS A 18 -1.88 1.98 8.85
C CYS A 18 -2.45 0.56 8.71
N ALA A 19 -1.59 -0.44 8.47
CA ALA A 19 -2.00 -1.84 8.38
C ALA A 19 -2.62 -2.33 9.71
N LEU A 20 -2.00 -1.99 10.85
CA LEU A 20 -2.51 -2.36 12.18
C LEU A 20 -3.84 -1.67 12.51
N LEU A 21 -3.97 -0.37 12.21
CA LEU A 21 -5.22 0.37 12.44
C LEU A 21 -6.39 -0.19 11.63
N LEU A 22 -6.16 -0.59 10.38
CA LEU A 22 -7.18 -1.22 9.54
C LEU A 22 -7.49 -2.65 10.00
N ALA A 23 -6.48 -3.40 10.44
CA ALA A 23 -6.67 -4.73 11.02
C ALA A 23 -7.57 -4.68 12.27
N GLN A 24 -7.36 -3.69 13.15
CA GLN A 24 -8.21 -3.44 14.32
C GLN A 24 -9.66 -3.13 13.97
N GLN A 25 -9.93 -2.63 12.76
CA GLN A 25 -11.28 -2.37 12.24
C GLN A 25 -11.89 -3.60 11.54
N GLY A 26 -11.18 -4.73 11.48
CA GLY A 26 -11.66 -5.97 10.89
C GLY A 26 -11.37 -6.13 9.40
N PHE A 27 -10.43 -5.36 8.85
CA PHE A 27 -9.98 -5.54 7.47
C PHE A 27 -8.96 -6.68 7.38
N ASP A 28 -9.11 -7.53 6.37
CA ASP A 28 -8.02 -8.38 5.91
C ASP A 28 -6.96 -7.51 5.21
N ILE A 29 -5.68 -7.79 5.45
CA ILE A 29 -4.60 -6.89 5.04
C ILE A 29 -3.67 -7.53 4.02
N GLY A 30 -3.42 -6.83 2.92
CA GLY A 30 -2.30 -7.06 2.02
C GLY A 30 -1.14 -6.14 2.36
N ILE A 31 0.01 -6.73 2.67
CA ILE A 31 1.24 -6.03 3.02
C ILE A 31 2.20 -6.14 1.83
N THR A 32 2.77 -5.02 1.40
CA THR A 32 3.85 -5.06 0.42
C THR A 32 5.14 -4.52 1.00
N TRP A 33 6.25 -5.06 0.51
CA TRP A 33 7.59 -4.70 0.94
C TRP A 33 8.54 -4.66 -0.24
N HIS A 34 9.61 -3.86 -0.15
CA HIS A 34 10.61 -3.76 -1.21
C HIS A 34 11.83 -4.62 -0.93
N SER A 35 12.53 -4.34 0.18
CA SER A 35 13.79 -5.02 0.56
C SER A 35 13.77 -5.65 1.95
N ASP A 36 12.78 -5.37 2.78
CA ASP A 36 12.67 -5.89 4.15
C ASP A 36 11.55 -6.93 4.26
N GLU A 37 11.86 -8.17 3.92
CA GLU A 37 10.91 -9.28 4.04
C GLU A 37 10.56 -9.60 5.50
N GLU A 38 11.53 -9.48 6.41
CA GLU A 38 11.31 -9.79 7.83
C GLU A 38 10.40 -8.75 8.49
N GLY A 39 10.59 -7.46 8.18
CA GLY A 39 9.65 -6.40 8.58
C GLY A 39 8.23 -6.68 8.10
N ALA A 40 8.06 -7.16 6.85
CA ALA A 40 6.75 -7.55 6.33
C ALA A 40 6.14 -8.75 7.09
N LYS A 41 6.95 -9.76 7.43
CA LYS A 41 6.51 -10.91 8.23
C LYS A 41 6.12 -10.48 9.64
N ASP A 42 6.85 -9.56 10.25
CA ASP A 42 6.55 -9.02 11.57
C ASP A 42 5.23 -8.25 11.56
N THR A 43 5.03 -7.34 10.59
CA THR A 43 3.73 -6.67 10.38
C THR A 43 2.61 -7.69 10.19
N ALA A 44 2.82 -8.73 9.38
CA ALA A 44 1.80 -9.76 9.15
C ALA A 44 1.42 -10.52 10.43
N ARG A 45 2.39 -10.87 11.29
CA ARG A 45 2.10 -11.51 12.58
C ARG A 45 1.26 -10.61 13.49
N GLU A 46 1.58 -9.33 13.55
CA GLU A 46 0.82 -8.35 14.34
C GLU A 46 -0.60 -8.15 13.79
N VAL A 47 -0.76 -8.03 12.47
CA VAL A 47 -2.08 -8.00 11.82
C VAL A 47 -2.89 -9.25 12.17
N VAL A 48 -2.32 -10.45 12.05
CA VAL A 48 -3.01 -11.71 12.38
C VAL A 48 -3.39 -11.78 13.85
N SER A 49 -2.62 -11.15 14.74
CA SER A 49 -2.96 -11.06 16.18
C SER A 49 -4.26 -10.30 16.46
N HIS A 50 -4.72 -9.46 15.52
CA HIS A 50 -6.04 -8.80 15.57
C HIS A 50 -7.19 -9.66 15.04
N GLY A 51 -6.93 -10.92 14.64
CA GLY A 51 -7.97 -11.87 14.22
C GLY A 51 -8.41 -11.76 12.76
N VAL A 52 -7.63 -11.06 11.93
CA VAL A 52 -7.86 -10.90 10.48
C VAL A 52 -6.79 -11.64 9.67
N ARG A 53 -7.00 -11.79 8.36
CA ARG A 53 -6.00 -12.40 7.47
C ARG A 53 -4.92 -11.39 7.08
N ALA A 54 -3.70 -11.88 6.90
CA ALA A 54 -2.59 -11.11 6.33
C ALA A 54 -1.97 -11.88 5.17
N GLU A 55 -1.75 -11.20 4.05
CA GLU A 55 -0.98 -11.71 2.92
C GLU A 55 0.16 -10.75 2.61
N ILE A 56 1.35 -11.28 2.30
CA ILE A 56 2.52 -10.46 2.00
C ILE A 56 3.00 -10.70 0.57
N VAL A 57 3.48 -9.65 -0.10
CA VAL A 57 4.15 -9.77 -1.40
C VAL A 57 5.28 -8.76 -1.54
N GLN A 58 6.38 -9.18 -2.16
CA GLN A 58 7.42 -8.24 -2.58
C GLN A 58 6.90 -7.39 -3.73
N LEU A 59 7.05 -6.07 -3.64
CA LEU A 59 6.64 -5.11 -4.66
C LEU A 59 7.80 -4.17 -5.01
N ASP A 60 8.32 -4.33 -6.21
CA ASP A 60 9.30 -3.42 -6.82
C ASP A 60 8.61 -2.66 -7.97
N LEU A 61 8.21 -1.41 -7.70
CA LEU A 61 7.56 -0.54 -8.69
C LEU A 61 8.52 -0.03 -9.77
N GLY A 62 9.84 -0.25 -9.62
CA GLY A 62 10.84 0.04 -10.65
C GLY A 62 10.94 -1.04 -11.73
N LYS A 63 10.31 -2.21 -11.52
CA LYS A 63 10.33 -3.35 -12.46
C LYS A 63 8.93 -3.67 -12.95
N LEU A 64 8.56 -3.03 -14.06
CA LEU A 64 7.36 -3.37 -14.81
C LEU A 64 7.73 -4.37 -15.91
N PRO A 65 6.91 -5.43 -16.12
CA PRO A 65 5.56 -5.65 -15.59
C PRO A 65 5.47 -6.41 -14.25
N GLU A 66 6.58 -6.86 -13.69
CA GLU A 66 6.63 -7.81 -12.56
C GLU A 66 5.93 -7.27 -11.29
N GLY A 67 6.12 -5.98 -10.97
CA GLY A 67 5.47 -5.34 -9.83
C GLY A 67 3.94 -5.33 -9.94
N ALA A 68 3.39 -5.12 -11.15
CA ALA A 68 1.95 -5.17 -11.36
C ALA A 68 1.40 -6.60 -11.16
N GLN A 69 2.11 -7.61 -11.64
CA GLN A 69 1.74 -9.02 -11.44
C GLN A 69 1.80 -9.45 -9.98
N ALA A 70 2.75 -8.90 -9.20
CA ALA A 70 2.84 -9.15 -7.76
C ALA A 70 1.58 -8.64 -7.03
N LEU A 71 1.13 -7.43 -7.36
CA LEU A 71 -0.09 -6.86 -6.79
C LEU A 71 -1.34 -7.66 -7.20
N GLU A 72 -1.41 -8.10 -8.46
CA GLU A 72 -2.51 -8.93 -8.94
C GLU A 72 -2.62 -10.26 -8.17
N LYS A 73 -1.48 -10.94 -7.93
CA LYS A 73 -1.43 -12.16 -7.12
C LYS A 73 -1.92 -11.91 -5.69
N LEU A 74 -1.57 -10.77 -5.10
CA LEU A 74 -2.00 -10.40 -3.76
C LEU A 74 -3.53 -10.20 -3.70
N ILE A 75 -4.09 -9.48 -4.67
CA ILE A 75 -5.55 -9.29 -4.81
C ILE A 75 -6.26 -10.63 -4.98
N GLN A 76 -5.71 -11.55 -5.80
CA GLN A 76 -6.28 -12.87 -6.00
C GLN A 76 -6.30 -13.72 -4.72
N ARG A 77 -5.23 -13.67 -3.91
CA ARG A 77 -5.17 -14.42 -2.62
C ARG A 77 -6.16 -13.88 -1.60
N LEU A 78 -6.35 -12.57 -1.56
CA LEU A 78 -7.30 -11.92 -0.66
C LEU A 78 -8.75 -12.01 -1.16
N GLY A 79 -8.92 -12.18 -2.48
CA GLY A 79 -10.19 -12.38 -3.19
C GLY A 79 -10.88 -11.08 -3.63
N ARG A 80 -10.45 -9.93 -3.12
CA ARG A 80 -10.96 -8.59 -3.44
C ARG A 80 -9.97 -7.51 -2.99
N ILE A 81 -10.26 -6.26 -3.34
CA ILE A 81 -9.64 -5.07 -2.74
C ILE A 81 -10.72 -4.01 -2.54
N ASP A 82 -10.82 -3.48 -1.32
CA ASP A 82 -11.74 -2.38 -0.97
C ASP A 82 -11.00 -1.08 -0.74
N VAL A 83 -9.77 -1.18 -0.21
CA VAL A 83 -8.92 -0.04 0.12
C VAL A 83 -7.51 -0.31 -0.41
N LEU A 84 -6.94 0.68 -1.10
CA LEU A 84 -5.52 0.69 -1.46
C LEU A 84 -4.88 1.93 -0.82
N VAL A 85 -3.93 1.72 0.09
CA VAL A 85 -3.11 2.77 0.68
C VAL A 85 -1.76 2.76 -0.03
N ASN A 86 -1.57 3.78 -0.86
CA ASN A 86 -0.31 3.99 -1.55
C ASN A 86 0.69 4.70 -0.61
N ASN A 87 1.46 3.92 0.13
CA ASN A 87 2.44 4.43 1.11
C ASN A 87 3.90 4.26 0.64
N ALA A 88 4.16 3.49 -0.42
CA ALA A 88 5.47 3.42 -1.05
C ALA A 88 5.90 4.78 -1.64
N GLY A 89 6.99 5.35 -1.11
CA GLY A 89 7.63 6.56 -1.63
C GLY A 89 9.13 6.49 -1.41
N ALA A 90 9.91 6.95 -2.40
CA ALA A 90 11.35 7.11 -2.26
C ALA A 90 11.68 8.59 -2.05
N MET A 91 12.46 8.89 -1.02
CA MET A 91 12.96 10.24 -0.74
C MET A 91 14.46 10.27 -1.05
N THR A 92 14.89 11.15 -1.96
CA THR A 92 16.31 11.42 -2.19
C THR A 92 16.76 12.64 -1.40
N LYS A 93 18.04 12.66 -0.99
CA LYS A 93 18.66 13.75 -0.21
C LYS A 93 19.34 14.81 -1.09
N ALA A 94 19.31 14.66 -2.41
CA ALA A 94 19.92 15.64 -3.31
C ALA A 94 19.08 16.94 -3.35
N PRO A 95 19.72 18.12 -3.36
CA PRO A 95 19.05 19.36 -3.73
C PRO A 95 18.34 19.16 -5.07
N PHE A 96 17.10 19.63 -5.20
CA PHE A 96 16.27 19.37 -6.39
C PHE A 96 16.98 19.72 -7.71
N LEU A 97 17.80 20.77 -7.70
CA LEU A 97 18.55 21.25 -8.87
C LEU A 97 19.78 20.40 -9.22
N ASP A 98 20.28 19.60 -8.28
CA ASP A 98 21.45 18.74 -8.46
C ASP A 98 21.07 17.26 -8.67
N MET A 99 19.77 16.97 -8.73
CA MET A 99 19.25 15.62 -8.91
C MET A 99 19.50 15.13 -10.34
N ALA A 100 20.17 13.98 -10.47
CA ALA A 100 20.33 13.34 -11.76
C ALA A 100 18.95 12.91 -12.32
N PHE A 101 18.75 13.04 -13.63
CA PHE A 101 17.49 12.70 -14.28
C PHE A 101 17.04 11.25 -14.02
N ASP A 102 17.99 10.31 -13.92
CA ASP A 102 17.68 8.91 -13.58
C ASP A 102 17.26 8.71 -12.12
N GLU A 103 17.71 9.56 -11.19
CA GLU A 103 17.21 9.54 -9.81
C GLU A 103 15.81 10.14 -9.74
N TRP A 104 15.57 11.24 -10.43
CA TRP A 104 14.24 11.86 -10.57
C TRP A 104 13.23 10.91 -11.20
N ARG A 105 13.62 10.19 -12.27
CA ARG A 105 12.78 9.20 -12.96
C ARG A 105 12.47 7.97 -12.10
N LYS A 106 13.27 7.65 -11.08
CA LYS A 106 12.94 6.57 -10.14
C LYS A 106 11.87 7.00 -9.14
N ILE A 107 11.86 8.27 -8.75
CA ILE A 107 10.92 8.82 -7.75
C ILE A 107 9.53 9.03 -8.34
N LEU A 108 9.43 9.43 -9.61
CA LEU A 108 8.15 9.76 -10.25
C LEU A 108 7.14 8.61 -10.35
N PRO A 109 7.49 7.37 -10.79
CA PRO A 109 6.55 6.26 -10.82
C PRO A 109 6.05 5.88 -9.42
N LEU A 110 6.96 5.93 -8.43
CA LEU A 110 6.65 5.70 -7.02
C LEU A 110 5.67 6.74 -6.46
N MET A 111 5.70 7.99 -6.92
CA MET A 111 4.82 9.08 -6.45
C MET A 111 3.56 9.26 -7.30
N SER A 112 3.58 8.90 -8.59
CA SER A 112 2.44 9.10 -9.52
C SER A 112 1.46 7.93 -9.55
N MET A 113 1.91 6.69 -9.25
CA MET A 113 0.99 5.57 -8.96
C MET A 113 0.24 5.75 -7.62
N VAL A 114 0.66 6.71 -6.77
CA VAL A 114 0.05 7.00 -5.47
C VAL A 114 -1.36 7.58 -5.60
N HIS A 115 -1.72 8.13 -6.76
CA HIS A 115 -2.88 8.99 -6.86
C HIS A 115 -4.21 8.31 -7.22
N PHE A 116 -4.30 7.03 -7.57
CA PHE A 116 -5.60 6.55 -8.07
C PHE A 116 -5.85 5.07 -7.87
N MET A 117 -6.62 4.72 -6.82
CA MET A 117 -7.56 3.59 -6.79
C MET A 117 -8.42 3.65 -5.51
N LEU A 118 -9.38 4.57 -5.47
CA LEU A 118 -10.64 4.34 -4.75
C LEU A 118 -11.61 3.70 -5.73
N THR A 119 -11.29 2.47 -6.18
CA THR A 119 -12.23 1.75 -7.03
C THR A 119 -13.26 1.12 -6.12
N ASN A 120 -14.44 1.70 -6.21
CA ASN A 120 -15.71 1.24 -5.73
C ASN A 120 -15.96 -0.23 -6.13
N CYS A 121 -15.40 -1.20 -5.42
CA CYS A 121 -15.75 -2.61 -5.54
C CYS A 121 -17.03 -2.86 -4.72
N GLY A 122 -18.13 -2.28 -5.19
CA GLY A 122 -19.46 -2.63 -4.74
C GLY A 122 -19.79 -4.08 -5.09
N PRO A 123 -20.63 -4.77 -4.30
CA PRO A 123 -21.28 -5.99 -4.75
C PRO A 123 -22.15 -5.67 -6.00
N PRO A 124 -22.57 -6.66 -6.82
CA PRO A 124 -23.31 -6.45 -8.09
C PRO A 124 -24.66 -5.68 -7.96
N ASP A 125 -25.01 -5.24 -6.78
CA ASP A 125 -26.23 -4.59 -6.34
C ASP A 125 -25.98 -3.12 -5.90
N GLY A 126 -25.59 -2.30 -6.87
CA GLY A 126 -26.33 -1.06 -7.18
C GLY A 126 -26.31 0.17 -6.26
N GLU A 127 -25.55 0.27 -5.17
CA GLU A 127 -25.49 1.53 -4.38
C GLU A 127 -24.06 2.01 -4.09
N THR A 128 -23.68 3.14 -4.70
CA THR A 128 -22.40 3.83 -4.48
C THR A 128 -22.54 4.84 -3.34
N ARG A 129 -21.74 4.71 -2.27
CA ARG A 129 -21.60 5.75 -1.23
C ARG A 129 -20.28 6.50 -1.41
N ALA A 130 -20.38 7.83 -1.50
CA ALA A 130 -19.24 8.73 -1.70
C ALA A 130 -18.24 8.70 -0.52
N GLY A 131 -16.99 8.31 -0.79
CA GLY A 131 -15.89 8.34 0.17
C GLY A 131 -15.13 9.68 0.16
N ARG A 132 -14.80 10.21 1.35
CA ARG A 132 -13.96 11.41 1.53
C ARG A 132 -12.48 11.01 1.61
N SER A 133 -11.61 11.72 0.90
CA SER A 133 -10.15 11.66 1.10
C SER A 133 -9.76 12.47 2.35
N HIS A 134 -8.89 11.92 3.20
CA HIS A 134 -8.20 12.67 4.25
C HIS A 134 -6.73 12.81 3.87
N HIS A 135 -6.29 14.05 3.70
CA HIS A 135 -4.87 14.40 3.52
C HIS A 135 -4.28 14.72 4.90
N GLN A 136 -3.26 13.98 5.33
CA GLN A 136 -2.36 14.49 6.37
C GLN A 136 -1.16 15.14 5.69
N HIS A 137 -1.17 16.47 5.64
CA HIS A 137 0.04 17.25 5.37
C HIS A 137 0.78 17.43 6.69
N TYR A 138 1.91 16.76 6.85
CA TYR A 138 2.85 17.10 7.92
C TYR A 138 3.79 18.19 7.39
N VAL A 139 3.54 19.43 7.77
CA VAL A 139 4.50 20.54 7.60
C VAL A 139 5.32 20.56 8.89
N GLY A 140 6.52 19.99 8.83
CA GLY A 140 7.51 20.17 9.90
C GLY A 140 8.03 21.61 9.88
N THR A 141 7.94 22.27 11.03
CA THR A 141 8.56 23.59 11.32
C THR A 141 10.07 23.51 11.35
#